data_AF-A0A6N7MD20-F1
#
_entry.id   AF-A0A6N7MD20-F1
#
_cell.length_a   1.000
_cell.length_b   1.000
_cell.length_c   1.000
_cell.angle_alpha   90.00
_cell.angle_beta   90.00
_cell.angle_gamma   90.00
#
_symmetry.space_group_name_H-M   'P 1'
#
loop_
_entity.id
_entity.type
_entity.pdbx_description
1 polymer ?
#
loop_
_entity_poly.entity_id
_entity_poly.type
_entity_poly.pdbx_seq_one_letter_code
_entity_poly.pdbx_strand_id
1 'polypeptide(L)'
;MAWDDAGDLMKSTSLTVRISIFSESETGTLQWEETHSATTNEFGLFSLQIGVIAQEIESVIPEVVKTNDEGYKLVDYSKLTVVLIEVMKEQQKMIEELQEKNRELQQLKKEIEELKMGLGLAGND
;
A
#
# COMPACT_ATOMS: atom_id res chain seq x y z
N MET A 1 26.08 7.65 -4.07
CA MET A 1 27.24 8.48 -3.69
C MET A 1 26.76 9.92 -3.66
N ALA A 2 27.23 10.73 -2.71
CA ALA A 2 26.75 12.11 -2.53
C ALA A 2 27.89 13.11 -2.69
N TRP A 3 27.59 14.20 -3.40
CA TRP A 3 28.46 15.34 -3.64
C TRP A 3 27.71 16.62 -3.28
N ASP A 4 28.42 17.63 -2.81
CA ASP A 4 27.86 18.95 -2.58
C ASP A 4 27.81 19.78 -3.87
N ASP A 5 27.29 21.01 -3.77
CA ASP A 5 27.15 21.94 -4.89
C ASP A 5 28.52 22.40 -5.46
N ALA A 6 29.61 22.23 -4.72
CA ALA A 6 30.97 22.50 -5.18
C ALA A 6 31.60 21.29 -5.92
N GLY A 7 30.93 20.13 -5.90
CA GLY A 7 31.43 18.88 -6.47
C GLY A 7 32.33 18.09 -5.52
N ASP A 8 32.44 18.50 -4.26
CA ASP A 8 33.22 17.81 -3.25
C ASP A 8 32.41 16.64 -2.66
N LEU A 9 33.13 15.56 -2.33
CA LEU A 9 32.53 14.34 -1.79
C LEU A 9 32.01 14.60 -0.37
N MET A 10 30.72 14.34 -0.15
CA MET A 10 30.10 14.47 1.17
C MET A 10 30.42 13.23 2.01
N LYS A 11 31.46 13.27 2.84
CA LYS A 11 31.92 12.16 3.69
C LYS A 11 31.41 12.27 5.11
N SER A 12 30.95 11.18 5.69
CA SER A 12 30.51 11.11 7.10
C SER A 12 29.47 12.19 7.45
N THR A 13 28.60 12.49 6.48
CA THR A 13 27.60 13.55 6.55
C THR A 13 26.20 12.96 6.56
N SER A 14 25.33 13.47 7.44
CA SER A 14 23.91 13.13 7.43
C SER A 14 23.18 13.83 6.29
N LEU A 15 22.47 13.06 5.49
CA LEU A 15 21.67 13.47 4.35
C LEU A 15 20.21 13.13 4.60
N THR A 16 19.32 13.96 4.07
CA THR A 16 17.90 13.61 3.94
C THR A 16 17.62 13.38 2.47
N VAL A 17 17.17 12.18 2.12
CA VAL A 17 16.81 11.81 0.75
C VAL A 17 15.31 11.61 0.68
N ARG A 18 14.68 12.32 -0.25
CA ARG A 18 13.25 12.21 -0.55
C ARG A 18 13.08 11.49 -1.87
N ILE A 19 12.23 10.48 -1.88
CA ILE A 19 11.89 9.68 -3.06
C ILE A 19 10.40 9.86 -3.31
N SER A 20 10.03 10.15 -4.54
CA SER A 20 8.64 10.42 -4.92
C SER A 20 8.30 9.65 -6.18
N ILE A 21 7.09 9.06 -6.21
CA ILE A 21 6.52 8.45 -7.41
C ILE A 21 5.38 9.35 -7.89
N PHE A 22 5.47 9.78 -9.14
CA PHE A 22 4.44 10.58 -9.81
C PHE A 22 3.73 9.74 -10.88
N SER A 23 2.45 10.00 -11.12
CA SER A 23 1.71 9.33 -12.20
C SER A 23 2.18 9.85 -13.57
N GLU A 24 2.54 8.96 -14.49
CA GLU A 24 2.66 9.22 -15.94
C GLU A 24 3.79 10.16 -16.41
N SER A 25 4.38 11.02 -15.56
CA SER A 25 5.57 11.85 -15.88
C SER A 25 6.23 12.48 -14.63
N GLU A 26 7.41 13.11 -14.78
CA GLU A 26 8.07 13.94 -13.75
C GLU A 26 7.23 15.14 -13.26
N THR A 27 6.13 15.46 -13.96
CA THR A 27 5.18 16.54 -13.61
C THR A 27 3.79 16.02 -13.23
N GLY A 28 3.65 14.71 -13.04
CA GLY A 28 2.38 14.07 -12.70
C GLY A 28 1.88 14.37 -11.30
N THR A 29 0.77 13.72 -10.91
CA THR A 29 0.27 13.77 -9.53
C THR A 29 1.14 12.89 -8.64
N LEU A 30 1.56 13.41 -7.49
CA LEU A 30 2.28 12.64 -6.47
C LEU A 30 1.41 11.46 -6.01
N GLN A 31 1.87 10.24 -6.26
CA GLN A 31 1.21 9.00 -5.83
C GLN A 31 1.79 8.48 -4.52
N TRP A 32 3.07 8.74 -4.27
CA TRP A 32 3.78 8.21 -3.11
C TRP A 32 5.03 9.02 -2.82
N GLU A 33 5.36 9.17 -1.54
CA GLU A 33 6.55 9.88 -1.07
C GLU A 33 7.15 9.16 0.15
N GLU A 34 8.46 8.95 0.13
CA GLU A 34 9.23 8.50 1.29
C GLU A 34 10.42 9.42 1.55
N THR A 35 10.68 9.69 2.82
CA THR A 35 11.85 10.44 3.27
C THR A 35 12.72 9.57 4.16
N HIS A 36 13.98 9.41 3.79
CA HIS A 36 14.97 8.64 4.51
C HIS A 36 16.11 9.53 4.98
N SER A 37 16.58 9.30 6.20
CA SER A 37 17.85 9.86 6.68
C SER A 37 18.95 8.83 6.50
N ALA A 38 20.03 9.21 5.82
CA ALA A 38 21.18 8.36 5.62
C ALA A 38 22.46 9.12 6.00
N THR A 39 23.47 8.39 6.44
CA THR A 39 24.81 8.97 6.67
C THR A 39 25.76 8.37 5.64
N THR A 40 26.51 9.21 4.95
CA THR A 40 27.53 8.74 4.02
C THR A 40 28.71 8.14 4.79
N ASN A 41 29.41 7.17 4.21
CA ASN A 41 30.67 6.69 4.76
C ASN A 41 31.85 7.59 4.33
N GLU A 42 33.06 7.19 4.72
CA GLU A 42 34.33 7.87 4.36
C GLU A 42 34.58 7.99 2.84
N PHE A 43 33.83 7.23 2.03
CA PHE A 43 33.86 7.25 0.57
C PHE A 43 32.66 7.99 -0.05
N GLY A 44 31.87 8.72 0.75
CA GLY A 44 30.67 9.41 0.28
C GLY A 44 29.56 8.48 -0.20
N LEU A 45 29.65 7.18 0.08
CA LEU A 45 28.65 6.18 -0.27
C LEU A 45 27.60 6.09 0.83
N PHE A 46 26.35 5.92 0.42
CA PHE A 46 25.22 5.63 1.29
C PHE A 46 24.31 4.61 0.59
N SER A 47 23.57 3.84 1.36
CA SER A 47 22.57 2.88 0.87
C SER A 47 21.20 3.25 1.42
N LEU A 48 20.18 3.19 0.56
CA LEU A 48 18.78 3.34 0.96
C LEU A 48 18.05 2.05 0.67
N GLN A 49 17.20 1.64 1.59
CA GLN A 49 16.24 0.58 1.34
C GLN A 49 14.90 1.23 1.02
N ILE A 50 14.43 1.01 -0.20
CA ILE A 50 13.18 1.55 -0.72
C ILE A 50 12.13 0.44 -0.68
N GLY A 51 10.92 0.75 -0.22
CA GLY A 51 9.83 -0.20 -0.08
C GLY A 51 9.03 0.09 1.19
N VAL A 52 8.11 -0.79 1.55
CA VAL A 52 7.24 -0.57 2.73
C VAL A 52 8.03 -0.27 4.01
N ILE A 53 7.55 0.68 4.80
CA ILE A 53 8.17 1.06 6.06
C ILE A 53 8.05 -0.11 7.04
N ALA A 54 9.19 -0.70 7.42
CA ALA A 54 9.22 -1.91 8.24
C ALA A 54 8.47 -1.76 9.58
N GLN A 55 8.49 -0.57 10.18
CA GLN A 55 7.80 -0.25 11.43
C GLN A 55 6.27 -0.25 11.27
N GLU A 56 5.78 0.23 10.13
CA GLU A 56 4.34 0.21 9.82
C GLU A 56 3.88 -1.23 9.58
N ILE A 57 4.66 -1.99 8.83
CA ILE A 57 4.38 -3.41 8.59
C ILE A 57 4.43 -4.21 9.89
N GLU A 58 5.43 -3.98 10.75
CA GLU A 58 5.56 -4.68 12.03
C GLU A 58 4.34 -4.47 12.95
N SER A 59 3.72 -3.28 12.87
CA SER A 59 2.51 -2.96 13.64
C SER A 59 1.28 -3.77 13.20
N VAL A 60 1.30 -4.34 11.99
CA VAL A 60 0.18 -5.10 11.40
C VAL A 60 0.51 -6.59 11.27
N ILE A 61 1.73 -6.92 10.84
CA ILE A 61 2.22 -8.28 10.54
C ILE A 61 3.69 -8.39 11.03
N PRO A 62 3.93 -8.51 12.35
CA PRO A 62 5.30 -8.56 12.90
C PRO A 62 6.13 -9.75 12.39
N GLU A 63 5.50 -10.83 11.95
CA GLU A 63 6.16 -12.08 11.52
C GLU A 63 6.98 -11.94 10.23
N VAL A 64 6.71 -10.89 9.45
CA VAL A 64 7.45 -10.56 8.23
C VAL A 64 8.53 -9.51 8.47
N VAL A 65 8.77 -9.08 9.71
CA VAL A 65 9.81 -8.09 10.04
C VAL A 65 10.88 -8.74 10.91
N LYS A 66 12.14 -8.42 10.63
CA LYS A 66 13.30 -8.83 11.43
C LYS A 66 14.16 -7.63 11.74
N THR A 67 14.83 -7.65 12.89
CA THR A 67 15.86 -6.67 13.22
C THR A 67 17.23 -7.30 12.99
N ASN A 68 18.13 -6.61 12.30
CA ASN A 68 19.51 -7.09 12.11
C ASN A 68 20.39 -6.76 13.32
N ASP A 69 21.63 -7.23 13.31
CA ASP A 69 22.59 -7.06 14.43
C ASP A 69 22.95 -5.58 14.70
N GLU A 70 22.69 -4.70 13.74
CA GLU A 70 22.91 -3.24 13.83
C GLU A 70 21.67 -2.48 14.33
N GLY A 71 20.54 -3.18 14.59
CA GLY A 71 19.30 -2.58 15.10
C GLY A 71 18.34 -2.05 14.03
N TYR A 72 18.62 -2.26 12.74
CA TYR A 72 17.73 -1.86 11.65
C TYR A 72 16.65 -2.90 11.40
N LYS A 73 15.42 -2.43 11.18
CA LYS A 73 14.28 -3.28 10.81
C LYS A 73 14.26 -3.55 9.30
N LEU A 74 14.04 -4.82 8.96
CA LEU A 74 14.06 -5.35 7.60
C LEU A 74 12.78 -6.14 7.36
N VAL A 75 12.18 -6.00 6.17
CA VAL A 75 11.00 -6.76 5.76
C VAL A 75 11.40 -8.00 4.97
N ASP A 76 10.86 -9.15 5.35
CA ASP A 76 10.94 -10.43 4.66
C ASP A 76 9.88 -10.47 3.55
N TYR A 77 10.25 -9.96 2.37
CA TYR A 77 9.36 -9.89 1.21
C TYR A 77 8.86 -11.25 0.73
N SER A 78 9.62 -12.33 0.96
CA SER A 78 9.18 -13.68 0.62
C SER A 78 7.98 -14.09 1.49
N LYS A 79 8.03 -13.83 2.80
CA LYS A 79 6.89 -14.08 3.67
C LYS A 79 5.73 -13.12 3.42
N LEU A 80 6.01 -11.83 3.19
CA LEU A 80 4.98 -10.85 2.88
C LEU A 80 4.18 -11.25 1.64
N THR A 81 4.84 -11.78 0.61
CA THR A 81 4.16 -12.30 -0.60
C THR A 81 3.15 -13.41 -0.27
N VAL A 82 3.51 -14.33 0.63
CA VAL A 82 2.59 -15.41 1.06
C VAL A 82 1.37 -14.83 1.78
N VAL A 83 1.58 -13.86 2.66
CA VAL A 83 0.48 -13.19 3.37
C VAL A 83 -0.43 -12.44 2.38
N LEU A 84 0.14 -11.72 1.41
CA LEU A 84 -0.62 -11.00 0.39
C LEU A 84 -1.49 -11.95 -0.44
N ILE A 85 -0.99 -13.13 -0.81
CA ILE A 85 -1.78 -14.14 -1.53
C ILE A 85 -3.01 -14.55 -0.71
N GLU A 86 -2.85 -14.77 0.58
CA GLU A 86 -3.96 -15.19 1.44
C GLU A 86 -4.97 -14.05 1.66
N VAL A 87 -4.49 -12.82 1.84
CA VAL A 87 -5.35 -11.63 1.90
C VAL A 87 -6.15 -11.45 0.61
N MET A 88 -5.51 -11.65 -0.56
CA MET A 88 -6.21 -11.54 -1.85
C MET A 88 -7.30 -12.60 -2.02
N LYS A 89 -7.08 -13.84 -1.55
CA LYS A 89 -8.12 -14.87 -1.57
C LYS A 89 -9.30 -14.52 -0.66
N GLU A 90 -9.03 -14.05 0.56
CA GLU A 90 -10.09 -13.66 1.49
C GLU A 90 -10.87 -12.45 0.96
N GLN A 91 -10.19 -11.46 0.37
CA GLN A 91 -10.83 -10.34 -0.32
C GLN A 91 -11.69 -10.81 -1.50
N GLN A 92 -11.21 -11.76 -2.30
CA GLN A 92 -11.97 -12.32 -3.42
C GLN A 92 -13.25 -13.03 -2.93
N LYS A 93 -13.15 -13.79 -1.84
CA LYS A 93 -14.31 -14.42 -1.19
C LYS A 93 -15.32 -13.39 -0.70
N MET A 94 -14.86 -12.33 -0.03
CA MET A 94 -15.73 -11.23 0.41
C MET A 94 -16.43 -10.55 -0.78
N ILE A 95 -15.73 -10.37 -1.91
CA ILE A 95 -16.33 -9.82 -3.14
C ILE A 95 -17.43 -10.75 -3.66
N GLU A 96 -17.19 -12.05 -3.73
CA GLU A 96 -18.18 -13.03 -4.18
C GLU A 96 -19.42 -13.05 -3.29
N GLU A 97 -19.24 -13.02 -1.96
CA GLU A 97 -20.34 -12.94 -1.00
C GLU A 97 -21.15 -11.64 -1.15
N LEU A 98 -20.47 -10.51 -1.37
CA LEU A 98 -21.15 -9.22 -1.61
C LEU A 98 -21.90 -9.20 -2.94
N GLN A 99 -21.35 -9.83 -3.98
CA GLN A 99 -22.04 -9.98 -5.26
C GLN A 99 -23.29 -10.82 -5.13
N GLU A 100 -23.24 -11.93 -4.38
CA GLU A 100 -24.40 -12.79 -4.17
C GLU A 100 -25.50 -12.08 -3.38
N LYS A 101 -25.16 -11.41 -2.28
CA LYS A 101 -26.11 -10.57 -1.54
C LYS A 101 -26.75 -9.50 -2.42
N ASN A 102 -25.98 -8.89 -3.31
CA ASN A 102 -26.52 -7.91 -4.26
C ASN A 102 -27.51 -8.54 -5.26
N ARG A 103 -27.25 -9.76 -5.73
CA ARG A 103 -28.20 -10.49 -6.61
C ARG A 103 -29.50 -10.80 -5.88
N GLU A 104 -29.42 -11.31 -4.66
CA GLU A 104 -30.60 -11.58 -3.82
C GLU A 104 -31.42 -10.30 -3.59
N LEU A 105 -30.76 -9.19 -3.25
CA LEU A 105 -31.42 -7.89 -3.07
C LEU A 105 -32.09 -7.40 -4.36
N GLN A 106 -31.46 -7.58 -5.52
CA GLN A 106 -32.05 -7.22 -6.81
C GLN A 106 -33.28 -8.08 -7.13
N GLN A 107 -33.23 -9.38 -6.84
CA GLN A 107 -34.36 -10.28 -7.04
C GLN A 107 -35.54 -9.91 -6.13
N LEU A 108 -35.29 -9.73 -4.83
CA LEU A 108 -36.32 -9.32 -3.87
C LEU A 108 -36.98 -7.99 -4.27
N LYS A 109 -36.18 -7.02 -4.73
CA LYS A 109 -36.71 -5.76 -5.25
C LYS A 109 -37.66 -5.98 -6.44
N LYS A 110 -37.30 -6.86 -7.37
CA LYS A 110 -38.13 -7.19 -8.53
C LYS A 110 -39.45 -7.84 -8.10
N GLU A 111 -39.40 -8.83 -7.20
CA GLU A 111 -40.60 -9.51 -6.68
C GLU A 111 -41.54 -8.53 -5.97
N ILE A 112 -40.99 -7.59 -5.18
CA ILE A 112 -41.78 -6.53 -4.54
C ILE A 112 -42.46 -5.63 -5.57
N GLU A 113 -41.77 -5.24 -6.64
CA GLU A 113 -42.38 -4.40 -7.70
C GLU A 113 -43.48 -5.17 -8.45
N GLU A 114 -43.29 -6.46 -8.75
CA GLU A 114 -44.31 -7.30 -9.36
C GLU A 114 -45.56 -7.43 -8.47
N LEU A 115 -45.38 -7.61 -7.15
CA LEU A 115 -46.48 -7.65 -6.18
C LEU A 115 -47.20 -6.30 -6.07
N LYS A 116 -46.48 -5.18 -6.04
CA LYS A 116 -47.08 -3.83 -6.02
C LYS A 116 -47.92 -3.57 -7.26
N MET A 117 -47.44 -3.98 -8.44
CA MET A 117 -48.21 -3.87 -9.69
C MET A 117 -49.47 -4.73 -9.63
N GLY A 118 -49.36 -5.98 -9.18
CA GLY A 118 -50.50 -6.90 -9.06
C GLY A 118 -51.58 -6.44 -8.06
N LEU A 119 -51.18 -5.71 -7.02
CA LEU A 119 -52.08 -5.13 -6.02
C LEU A 119 -52.61 -3.73 -6.41
N GLY A 120 -52.22 -3.19 -7.57
CA GLY A 120 -52.62 -1.84 -8.00
C GLY A 120 -52.07 -0.72 -7.12
N LEU A 121 -51.00 -0.98 -6.35
CA LEU A 121 -50.36 -0.02 -5.44
C LEU A 121 -49.27 0.82 -6.14
N ALA A 122 -48.99 0.55 -7.41
CA ALA A 122 -48.03 1.30 -8.21
C ALA A 122 -48.66 2.60 -8.74
N GLY A 123 -48.62 3.68 -7.96
CA GLY A 123 -49.01 5.02 -8.44
C GLY A 123 -49.63 5.96 -7.43
N ASN A 124 -49.14 6.01 -6.18
CA ASN A 124 -49.49 7.08 -5.25
C ASN A 124 -48.21 7.73 -4.70
N ASP A 125 -47.40 8.25 -5.63
CA ASP A 125 -46.55 9.46 -5.53
C ASP A 125 -45.67 9.60 -6.78
#